data_AF-A0A956EWU2-F1
#
_entry.id   AF-A0A956EWU2-F1
#
_cell.length_a   1.000
_cell.length_b   1.000
_cell.length_c   1.000
_cell.angle_alpha   90.00
_cell.angle_beta   90.00
_cell.angle_gamma   90.00
#
_symmetry.space_group_name_H-M   'P 1'
#
loop_
_entity.id
_entity.type
_entity.pdbx_description
1 polymer ?
#
loop_
_entity_poly.entity_id
_entity_poly.type
_entity_poly.pdbx_seq_one_letter_code
_entity_poly.pdbx_strand_id
1 'polypeptide(L)'
;MSLSDLNQRVTNAITLAEGLPKDSPRAWAAFREVSKLEEEIASLTSPQDLEGEIARLGAVASALSAKEPLRALRLGEQYVAHGLAADVAAKLQSLLDSAEQQVDALLEHEPTVEPARFTLTAV
;
A
#
# COMPACT_ATOMS: atom_id res chain seq x y z
N MET A 1 -15.76 13.90 -2.05
CA MET A 1 -16.63 12.91 -2.71
C MET A 1 -17.64 12.40 -1.72
N SER A 2 -18.75 11.81 -2.15
CA SER A 2 -19.54 11.00 -1.22
C SER A 2 -18.85 9.64 -0.98
N LEU A 3 -19.14 9.00 0.15
CA LEU A 3 -18.64 7.67 0.47
C LEU A 3 -19.07 6.63 -0.59
N SER A 4 -20.30 6.78 -1.11
CA SER A 4 -20.81 5.95 -2.21
C SER A 4 -20.00 6.11 -3.49
N ASP A 5 -19.56 7.33 -3.83
CA ASP A 5 -18.71 7.57 -5.00
C ASP A 5 -17.36 6.88 -4.83
N LEU A 6 -16.77 6.96 -3.63
CA LEU A 6 -15.49 6.32 -3.32
C LEU A 6 -15.58 4.79 -3.42
N ASN A 7 -16.61 4.18 -2.82
CA ASN A 7 -16.83 2.74 -2.89
C ASN A 7 -16.99 2.24 -4.34
N GLN A 8 -17.71 3.00 -5.17
CA GLN A 8 -17.83 2.67 -6.59
C GLN A 8 -16.47 2.78 -7.31
N ARG A 9 -15.67 3.80 -7.01
CA ARG A 9 -14.34 3.98 -7.61
C ARG A 9 -13.36 2.89 -7.18
N VAL A 10 -13.38 2.49 -5.91
CA VAL A 10 -12.61 1.34 -5.39
C VAL A 10 -12.97 0.09 -6.17
N THR A 11 -14.26 -0.22 -6.29
CA THR A 11 -14.74 -1.40 -7.02
C THR A 11 -14.23 -1.42 -8.47
N ASN A 12 -14.31 -0.28 -9.16
CA ASN A 12 -13.82 -0.14 -10.53
C ASN A 12 -12.29 -0.32 -10.61
N ALA A 13 -11.54 0.26 -9.66
CA ALA A 13 -10.09 0.16 -9.61
C ALA A 13 -9.61 -1.27 -9.31
N ILE A 14 -10.29 -1.99 -8.40
CA ILE A 14 -10.03 -3.41 -8.13
C ILE A 14 -10.28 -4.23 -9.39
N THR A 15 -11.45 -4.06 -10.02
CA THR A 15 -11.80 -4.78 -11.25
C THR A 15 -10.75 -4.57 -12.34
N LEU A 16 -10.25 -3.35 -12.50
CA LEU A 16 -9.16 -3.05 -13.43
C LEU A 16 -7.85 -3.73 -13.03
N ALA A 17 -7.46 -3.64 -11.75
CA ALA A 17 -6.22 -4.22 -11.25
C ALA A 17 -6.19 -5.75 -11.44
N GLU A 18 -7.31 -6.42 -11.14
CA GLU A 18 -7.47 -7.87 -11.27
C GLU A 18 -7.53 -8.33 -12.74
N GLY A 19 -8.02 -7.48 -13.64
CA GLY A 19 -8.05 -7.76 -15.08
C GLY A 19 -6.69 -7.59 -15.78
N LEU A 20 -5.69 -7.01 -15.11
CA LEU A 20 -4.36 -6.80 -15.67
C LEU A 20 -3.44 -8.00 -15.39
N PRO A 21 -2.39 -8.22 -16.23
CA PRO A 21 -1.41 -9.25 -15.94
C PRO A 21 -0.77 -9.04 -14.57
N LYS A 22 -0.70 -10.11 -13.77
CA LYS A 22 -0.04 -10.10 -12.47
C LYS A 22 1.40 -9.62 -12.61
N ASP A 23 1.87 -8.89 -11.59
CA ASP A 23 3.21 -8.31 -11.54
C ASP A 23 3.57 -7.36 -12.69
N SER A 24 2.58 -6.82 -13.41
CA SER A 24 2.83 -5.79 -14.41
C SER A 24 2.85 -4.37 -13.80
N PRO A 25 3.64 -3.43 -14.35
CA PRO A 25 3.62 -2.04 -13.91
C PRO A 25 2.23 -1.38 -13.96
N ARG A 26 1.38 -1.82 -14.89
CA ARG A 26 -0.02 -1.35 -14.98
C ARG A 26 -0.87 -1.87 -13.83
N ALA A 27 -0.72 -3.14 -13.45
CA ALA A 27 -1.40 -3.70 -12.30
C ALA A 27 -0.96 -2.99 -11.01
N TRP A 28 0.34 -2.74 -10.85
CA TRP A 28 0.86 -1.99 -9.70
C TRP A 28 0.28 -0.58 -9.60
N ALA A 29 0.21 0.14 -10.74
CA ALA A 29 -0.40 1.46 -10.78
C ALA A 29 -1.89 1.43 -10.43
N ALA A 30 -2.63 0.41 -10.86
CA ALA A 30 -4.03 0.24 -10.51
C ALA A 30 -4.21 -0.06 -9.01
N PHE A 31 -3.41 -0.96 -8.42
CA PHE A 31 -3.43 -1.22 -6.98
C PHE A 31 -3.01 -0.01 -6.14
N ARG A 32 -2.09 0.83 -6.64
CA ARG A 32 -1.76 2.11 -5.99
C ARG A 32 -2.99 3.01 -5.91
N GLU A 33 -3.82 3.05 -6.96
CA GLU A 33 -5.06 3.84 -6.95
C GLU A 33 -6.09 3.27 -5.97
N VAL A 34 -6.27 1.94 -5.94
CA VAL A 34 -7.11 1.27 -4.93
C VAL A 34 -6.67 1.70 -3.53
N SER A 35 -5.36 1.60 -3.24
CA SER A 35 -4.79 1.97 -1.95
C SER A 35 -5.12 3.39 -1.53
N LYS A 36 -5.03 4.37 -2.45
CA LYS A 36 -5.35 5.78 -2.17
C LYS A 36 -6.83 6.02 -1.92
N LEU A 37 -7.70 5.36 -2.68
CA LEU A 37 -9.15 5.48 -2.50
C LEU A 37 -9.58 4.90 -1.15
N GLU A 38 -8.99 3.76 -0.76
CA GLU A 38 -9.21 3.14 0.55
C GLU A 38 -8.67 4.01 1.71
N GLU A 39 -7.55 4.72 1.53
CA GLU A 39 -7.12 5.75 2.49
C GLU A 39 -8.14 6.88 2.62
N GLU A 40 -8.73 7.35 1.51
CA GLU A 40 -9.76 8.39 1.55
C GLU A 40 -11.00 7.89 2.29
N ILE A 41 -11.45 6.66 2.04
CA ILE A 41 -12.55 6.01 2.79
C ILE A 41 -12.18 5.88 4.28
N ALA A 42 -10.99 5.39 4.60
CA ALA A 42 -10.52 5.25 5.98
C ALA A 42 -10.47 6.59 6.72
N SER A 43 -10.20 7.69 6.02
CA SER A 43 -10.21 9.04 6.60
C SER A 43 -11.62 9.58 6.91
N LEU A 44 -12.64 9.05 6.23
CA LEU A 44 -14.04 9.45 6.38
C LEU A 44 -14.85 8.53 7.32
N THR A 45 -14.27 7.39 7.71
CA THR A 45 -14.96 6.33 8.46
C THR A 45 -14.28 6.04 9.80
N SER A 46 -15.10 5.71 10.80
CA SER A 46 -14.60 5.35 12.11
C SER A 46 -13.79 4.05 12.06
N PRO A 47 -12.66 3.93 12.76
CA PRO A 47 -11.94 2.66 12.88
C PRO A 47 -12.71 1.58 13.66
N GLN A 48 -13.82 1.94 14.31
CA GLN A 48 -14.71 1.03 15.03
C GLN A 48 -15.92 0.59 14.18
N ASP A 49 -16.07 1.17 12.99
CA ASP A 49 -17.07 0.75 12.02
C ASP A 49 -16.45 -0.27 11.07
N LEU A 50 -17.21 -1.31 10.71
CA LEU A 50 -16.75 -2.36 9.81
C LEU A 50 -16.17 -1.81 8.50
N GLU A 51 -16.81 -0.77 7.93
CA GLU A 51 -16.34 -0.14 6.69
C GLU A 51 -14.96 0.53 6.88
N GLY A 52 -14.73 1.18 8.02
CA GLY A 52 -13.44 1.80 8.31
C GLY A 52 -12.34 0.79 8.62
N GLU A 53 -12.68 -0.36 9.20
CA GLU A 53 -11.74 -1.49 9.35
C GLU A 53 -11.33 -2.07 8.00
N ILE A 54 -12.33 -2.31 7.13
CA ILE A 54 -12.11 -2.82 5.77
C ILE A 54 -11.23 -1.85 4.98
N ALA A 55 -11.52 -0.56 5.02
CA ALA A 55 -10.76 0.44 4.27
C ALA A 55 -9.28 0.51 4.71
N ARG A 56 -9.02 0.41 6.01
CA ARG A 56 -7.64 0.42 6.54
C ARG A 56 -6.85 -0.82 6.10
N LEU A 57 -7.48 -2.00 6.17
CA LEU A 57 -6.88 -3.23 5.64
C LEU A 57 -6.67 -3.16 4.12
N GLY A 58 -7.68 -2.68 3.39
CA GLY A 58 -7.66 -2.53 1.94
C GLY A 58 -6.56 -1.60 1.45
N ALA A 59 -6.36 -0.47 2.14
CA ALA A 59 -5.30 0.49 1.84
C ALA A 59 -3.90 -0.14 1.94
N VAL A 60 -3.64 -0.89 3.03
CA VAL A 60 -2.33 -1.55 3.27
C VAL A 60 -2.11 -2.72 2.31
N ALA A 61 -3.10 -3.60 2.15
CA ALA A 61 -3.02 -4.75 1.24
C ALA A 61 -2.83 -4.32 -0.22
N SER A 62 -3.49 -3.24 -0.63
CA SER A 62 -3.34 -2.69 -1.98
C SER A 62 -2.00 -1.99 -2.19
N ALA A 63 -1.43 -1.35 -1.16
CA ALA A 63 -0.06 -0.81 -1.22
C ALA A 63 0.98 -1.92 -1.44
N LEU A 64 0.81 -3.08 -0.79
CA LEU A 64 1.66 -4.25 -1.03
C LEU A 64 1.52 -4.78 -2.46
N SER A 65 0.29 -4.91 -2.94
CA SER A 65 0.02 -5.32 -4.33
C SER A 65 0.57 -4.32 -5.36
N ALA A 66 0.76 -3.05 -4.96
CA ALA A 66 1.38 -2.01 -5.76
C ALA A 66 2.93 -2.00 -5.76
N LYS A 67 3.58 -2.97 -5.10
CA LYS A 67 5.03 -3.01 -4.85
C LYS A 67 5.55 -1.80 -4.07
N GLU A 68 4.78 -1.35 -3.08
CA GLU A 68 5.14 -0.22 -2.21
C GLU A 68 5.24 -0.65 -0.74
N PRO A 69 6.13 -1.59 -0.39
CA PRO A 69 6.15 -2.16 0.96
C PRO A 69 6.45 -1.12 2.05
N LEU A 70 7.33 -0.14 1.79
CA LEU A 70 7.58 0.97 2.72
C LEU A 70 6.34 1.84 2.98
N ARG A 71 5.49 2.04 1.97
CA ARG A 71 4.24 2.80 2.14
C ARG A 71 3.22 1.96 2.90
N ALA A 72 3.16 0.65 2.65
CA ALA A 72 2.32 -0.27 3.40
C ALA A 72 2.67 -0.28 4.89
N LEU A 73 3.97 -0.31 5.24
CA LEU A 73 4.44 -0.22 6.63
C LEU A 73 3.96 1.07 7.30
N ARG A 74 4.24 2.22 6.69
CA ARG A 74 3.83 3.53 7.21
C ARG A 74 2.31 3.60 7.48
N LEU A 75 1.51 3.06 6.56
CA LEU A 75 0.05 3.04 6.71
C LEU A 75 -0.39 2.10 7.84
N GLY A 76 0.19 0.90 7.89
CA GLY A 76 -0.20 -0.06 8.93
C GLY A 76 0.22 0.40 10.33
N GLU A 77 1.41 0.99 10.49
CA GLU A 77 1.83 1.61 11.76
C GLU A 77 0.86 2.70 12.22
N GLN A 78 0.42 3.56 11.30
CA GLN A 78 -0.60 4.56 11.59
C GLN A 78 -1.92 3.91 12.03
N TYR A 79 -2.36 2.86 11.33
CA TYR A 79 -3.65 2.22 11.59
C TYR A 79 -3.67 1.34 12.84
N VAL A 80 -2.54 0.80 13.27
CA VAL A 80 -2.42 0.11 14.57
C VAL A 80 -2.79 1.06 15.72
N ALA A 81 -2.46 2.35 15.62
CA ALA A 81 -2.80 3.33 16.64
C ALA A 81 -4.30 3.68 16.72
N HIS A 82 -5.13 3.23 15.76
CA HIS A 82 -6.54 3.57 15.69
C HIS A 82 -7.47 2.71 16.56
N GLY A 83 -6.94 1.67 17.24
CA GLY A 83 -7.75 0.81 18.11
C GLY A 83 -8.78 -0.03 17.37
N LEU A 84 -8.31 -0.78 16.35
CA LEU A 84 -9.11 -1.71 15.55
C LEU A 84 -9.56 -2.93 16.37
N ALA A 85 -10.59 -3.65 15.91
CA ALA A 85 -10.94 -4.94 16.49
C ALA A 85 -9.74 -5.93 16.45
N ALA A 86 -9.68 -6.85 17.41
CA ALA A 86 -8.53 -7.71 17.60
C ALA A 86 -8.21 -8.59 16.38
N ASP A 87 -9.24 -9.07 15.67
CA ASP A 87 -9.06 -9.89 14.46
C ASP A 87 -8.56 -9.05 13.27
N VAL A 88 -9.02 -7.81 13.17
CA VAL A 88 -8.56 -6.83 12.16
C VAL A 88 -7.12 -6.43 12.45
N ALA A 89 -6.78 -6.15 13.71
CA ALA A 89 -5.41 -5.86 14.12
C ALA A 89 -4.45 -7.03 13.81
N ALA A 90 -4.89 -8.28 14.03
CA ALA A 90 -4.09 -9.46 13.69
C ALA A 90 -3.87 -9.59 12.17
N LYS A 91 -4.89 -9.33 11.36
CA LYS A 91 -4.76 -9.29 9.89
C LYS A 91 -3.81 -8.18 9.44
N LEU A 92 -3.93 -7.00 10.05
CA LEU A 92 -3.05 -5.87 9.76
C LEU A 92 -1.59 -6.20 10.10
N GLN A 93 -1.34 -6.85 11.24
CA GLN A 93 0.00 -7.29 11.61
C GLN A 93 0.58 -8.27 10.58
N SER A 94 -0.20 -9.23 10.09
CA SER A 94 0.27 -10.14 9.03
C SER A 94 0.64 -9.43 7.72
N LEU A 95 -0.05 -8.33 7.38
CA LEU A 95 0.30 -7.50 6.23
C LEU A 95 1.61 -6.72 6.49
N LEU A 96 1.81 -6.21 7.70
CA LEU A 96 3.07 -5.56 8.10
C LEU A 96 4.24 -6.54 8.01
N ASP A 97 4.11 -7.74 8.55
CA ASP A 97 5.16 -8.77 8.47
C ASP A 97 5.51 -9.10 7.00
N SER A 98 4.50 -9.16 6.12
CA SER A 98 4.71 -9.36 4.67
C SER A 98 5.40 -8.17 4.00
N ALA A 99 5.15 -6.95 4.49
CA ALA A 99 5.79 -5.74 4.01
C ALA A 99 7.27 -5.69 4.42
N GLU A 100 7.58 -6.02 5.68
CA GLU A 100 8.94 -6.14 6.19
C GLU A 100 9.76 -7.14 5.37
N GLN A 101 9.21 -8.34 5.13
CA GLN A 101 9.86 -9.35 4.30
C GLN A 101 10.18 -8.85 2.88
N GLN A 102 9.29 -8.04 2.29
CA GLN A 102 9.55 -7.44 0.98
C GLN A 102 10.62 -6.36 1.03
N VAL A 103 10.69 -5.57 2.11
CA VAL A 103 11.77 -4.60 2.31
C VAL A 103 13.11 -5.31 2.45
N ASP A 104 13.18 -6.34 3.30
CA ASP A 104 14.40 -7.11 3.53
C ASP A 104 14.89 -7.74 2.22
N ALA A 105 14.00 -8.37 1.45
CA ALA A 105 14.34 -8.94 0.15
C ALA A 105 14.91 -7.89 -0.84
N LEU A 106 14.41 -6.65 -0.81
CA LEU A 106 14.94 -5.56 -1.64
C LEU A 106 16.33 -5.11 -1.19
N LEU A 107 16.61 -5.13 0.12
CA LEU A 107 17.93 -4.79 0.68
C LEU A 107 18.97 -5.88 0.39
N GLU A 108 18.58 -7.15 0.39
CA GLU A 108 19.47 -8.27 0.02
C GLU A 108 19.94 -8.20 -1.44
N HIS A 109 19.20 -7.48 -2.30
CA HIS A 109 19.49 -7.32 -3.72
C HIS A 109 20.17 -5.98 -4.04
N GLU A 110 20.96 -5.40 -3.10
CA GLU A 110 21.69 -4.16 -3.32
C GLU A 110 22.38 -4.16 -4.71
N PRO A 111 22.00 -3.25 -5.63
CA PRO A 111 22.73 -3.11 -6.87
C PRO A 111 24.13 -2.65 -6.52
N THR A 112 25.15 -3.27 -7.11
CA THR A 112 26.54 -2.83 -6.97
C THR A 112 26.62 -1.36 -7.40
N VAL A 113 26.67 -0.44 -6.44
CA VAL A 113 26.83 0.99 -6.74
C VAL A 113 28.29 1.20 -7.05
N GLU A 114 28.66 1.22 -8.33
CA GLU A 114 30.00 1.66 -8.71
C GLU A 114 30.12 3.17 -8.46
N PRO A 115 31.08 3.62 -7.63
CA PRO A 115 31.27 5.04 -7.39
C PRO A 115 31.71 5.73 -8.68
N ALA A 116 30.87 6.64 -9.18
CA ALA A 116 31.21 7.48 -10.32
C ALA A 116 32.37 8.43 -9.96
N ARG A 117 33.50 8.30 -10.65
CA ARG A 117 34.60 9.27 -10.60
C ARG A 117 34.35 10.35 -11.64
N PHE A 118 34.20 11.59 -11.19
CA PHE A 118 34.15 12.75 -12.08
C PHE A 118 35.52 13.45 -12.09
N THR A 119 35.94 13.92 -13.26
CA THR A 119 37.14 14.75 -13.42
C THR A 119 36.68 16.16 -13.76
N LEU A 120 37.03 17.14 -12.94
CA LEU A 120 36.73 18.54 -13.20
C LEU A 120 37.83 19.13 -14.08
N THR A 121 37.46 19.62 -15.26
CA THR A 121 38.36 20.36 -16.15
C THR A 121 38.12 21.85 -15.95
N ALA A 122 39.13 22.61 -15.53
CA ALA A 122 39.05 24.07 -15.48
C ALA A 122 39.06 24.63 -16.92
N VAL A 123 38.21 25.63 -17.18
CA VAL A 123 38.11 26.38 -18.44
C VAL A 123 39.00 27.61 -18.38
#